data_AF-X6P7I8-F1
#
_entry.id   AF-X6P7I8-F1
#
_cell.length_a   1.000
_cell.length_b   1.000
_cell.length_c   1.000
_cell.angle_alpha   90.00
_cell.angle_beta   90.00
_cell.angle_gamma   90.00
#
_symmetry.space_group_name_H-M   'P 1'
#
loop_
_entity.id
_entity.type
_entity.pdbx_description
1 polymer ?
#
loop_
_entity_poly.entity_id
_entity_poly.type
_entity_poly.pdbx_seq_one_letter_code
_entity_poly.pdbx_strand_id
1 'polypeptide(L)'
;MLFSQGFGTAEQLSSKIVLLFELCNDQLSKQSHYDFGLRALKAVLKSAGNLKRKEQMYLVKKLMEEQKTKEGDIIRMPAEMEESILIRSLMSTVVPKLVLNDKFLFDSLLESAFPGANIDGIKEEELKARILDVAKERFYRVDEQWLIKLMQFHTIQDINWGIMLVGPSGSGKSSARDVLMEAMRRVDGIKTEKYEIDPKAINKEQLYGILDPTTLEWTDGVFTATLRMIIDNQHGENNKRHWIVFDGDVDPEWAENLNSVLDDNKMLTLPNGERLSLTDNLRIIFETPNLNAATPATVSRCGMVWFSEECVTLPMLFFNQLETLRAKPSMTSGGGEISRPLNDWQKVHNTVVDYLTPIFQTENEHVMEFTETRAIWSLFSQLRGGIKNILEYNE
;
A
#
# COMPACT_ATOMS: atom_id res chain seq x y z
N MET A 1 3.20 26.61 -10.17
CA MET A 1 2.20 25.58 -9.80
C MET A 1 1.32 25.99 -8.62
N LEU A 2 1.85 26.46 -7.49
CA LEU A 2 1.01 26.88 -6.36
C LEU A 2 0.02 28.00 -6.73
N PHE A 3 0.48 29.05 -7.42
CA PHE A 3 -0.39 30.11 -7.95
C PHE A 3 -1.52 29.56 -8.85
N SER A 4 -1.21 28.63 -9.76
CA SER A 4 -2.21 28.01 -10.64
C SER A 4 -3.19 27.09 -9.90
N GLN A 5 -2.80 26.57 -8.73
CA GLN A 5 -3.68 25.82 -7.82
C GLN A 5 -4.46 26.75 -6.87
N GLY A 6 -4.32 28.07 -7.02
CA GLY A 6 -5.09 29.09 -6.30
C GLY A 6 -4.55 29.47 -4.92
N PHE A 7 -3.31 29.10 -4.57
CA PHE A 7 -2.66 29.50 -3.31
C PHE A 7 -2.33 30.99 -3.28
N GLY A 8 -2.75 31.68 -2.22
CA GLY A 8 -2.51 33.12 -2.04
C GLY A 8 -1.08 33.42 -1.58
N THR A 9 -0.53 32.62 -0.68
CA THR A 9 0.85 32.76 -0.15
C THR A 9 1.87 31.87 -0.89
N ALA A 10 1.62 31.63 -2.18
CA ALA A 10 2.37 30.68 -3.01
C ALA A 10 3.90 30.92 -3.01
N GLU A 11 4.34 32.18 -3.02
CA GLU A 11 5.77 32.53 -3.04
C GLU A 11 6.48 32.09 -1.75
N GLN A 12 5.92 32.45 -0.58
CA GLN A 12 6.46 32.06 0.72
C GLN A 12 6.44 30.55 0.94
N LEU A 13 5.36 29.88 0.52
CA LEU A 13 5.25 28.42 0.63
C LEU A 13 6.24 27.70 -0.29
N SER A 14 6.54 28.26 -1.46
CA SER A 14 7.46 27.67 -2.42
C SER A 14 8.90 27.66 -1.94
N SER A 15 9.37 28.72 -1.26
CA SER A 15 10.73 28.75 -0.72
C SER A 15 10.90 27.74 0.42
N LYS A 16 9.92 27.65 1.32
CA LYS A 16 9.92 26.67 2.43
C LYS A 16 9.93 25.23 1.95
N ILE A 17 9.08 24.88 0.97
CA ILE A 17 8.99 23.50 0.50
C ILE A 17 10.24 23.05 -0.26
N VAL A 18 10.84 23.94 -1.06
CA VAL A 18 12.09 23.64 -1.77
C VAL A 18 13.21 23.40 -0.77
N LEU A 19 13.35 24.30 0.21
CA LEU A 19 14.34 24.15 1.29
C LEU A 19 14.15 22.82 2.04
N LEU A 20 12.92 22.46 2.39
CA LEU A 20 12.65 21.21 3.10
C LEU A 20 13.02 19.97 2.25
N PHE A 21 12.76 19.98 0.95
CA PHE A 21 13.16 18.89 0.04
C PHE A 21 14.69 18.77 -0.06
N GLU A 22 15.41 19.89 -0.13
CA GLU A 22 16.87 19.91 -0.11
C GLU A 22 17.41 19.35 1.21
N LEU A 23 16.87 19.80 2.35
CA LEU A 23 17.24 19.28 3.68
C LEU A 23 16.96 17.79 3.82
N CYS A 24 15.81 17.31 3.32
CA CYS A 24 15.47 15.89 3.34
C CYS A 24 16.46 15.08 2.49
N ASN A 25 16.83 15.58 1.31
CA ASN A 25 17.80 14.91 0.46
C ASN A 25 19.19 14.84 1.10
N ASP A 26 19.60 15.86 1.85
CA ASP A 26 20.95 15.96 2.39
C ASP A 26 21.11 15.28 3.77
N GLN A 27 20.09 15.36 4.63
CA GLN A 27 20.18 14.90 6.02
C GLN A 27 19.60 13.51 6.28
N LEU A 28 18.64 13.04 5.46
CA LEU A 28 18.08 11.70 5.64
C LEU A 28 19.05 10.62 5.13
N SER A 29 18.85 9.39 5.61
CA SER A 29 19.67 8.26 5.18
C SER A 29 19.56 8.01 3.67
N LYS A 30 20.64 7.54 3.05
CA LYS A 30 20.68 7.26 1.60
C LYS A 30 20.05 5.90 1.31
N GLN A 31 18.74 5.89 1.11
CA GLN A 31 17.98 4.70 0.70
C GLN A 31 17.71 4.69 -0.80
N SER A 32 17.71 3.50 -1.42
CA SER A 32 17.44 3.34 -2.87
C SER A 32 16.04 3.79 -3.30
N HIS A 33 15.09 3.77 -2.38
CA HIS A 33 13.70 4.13 -2.61
C HIS A 33 13.37 5.60 -2.31
N TYR A 34 14.34 6.39 -1.84
CA TYR A 34 14.14 7.81 -1.58
C TYR A 34 14.25 8.61 -2.88
N ASP A 35 13.19 9.36 -3.16
CA ASP A 35 13.15 10.32 -4.27
C ASP A 35 12.59 11.66 -3.78
N PHE A 36 13.48 12.64 -3.72
CA PHE A 36 13.22 14.05 -3.43
C PHE A 36 13.43 14.94 -4.67
N GLY A 37 13.36 14.37 -5.88
CA GLY A 37 13.50 15.11 -7.12
C GLY A 37 12.25 15.93 -7.49
N LEU A 38 12.33 16.59 -8.65
CA LEU A 38 11.27 17.45 -9.17
C LEU A 38 9.94 16.73 -9.40
N ARG A 39 9.97 15.42 -9.70
CA ARG A 39 8.76 14.61 -9.89
C ARG A 39 7.99 14.45 -8.57
N ALA A 40 8.69 14.08 -7.51
CA ALA A 40 8.12 14.00 -6.18
C ALA A 40 7.53 15.36 -5.76
N LEU A 41 8.29 16.44 -5.95
CA LEU A 41 7.80 17.79 -5.65
C LEU A 41 6.54 18.16 -6.45
N LYS A 42 6.51 17.89 -7.76
CA LYS A 42 5.32 18.10 -8.61
C LYS A 42 4.12 17.31 -8.09
N ALA A 43 4.31 16.06 -7.67
CA ALA A 43 3.25 15.22 -7.12
C ALA A 43 2.68 15.81 -5.81
N VAL A 44 3.54 16.29 -4.91
CA VAL A 44 3.11 16.98 -3.67
C VAL A 44 2.28 18.22 -3.98
N LEU A 45 2.71 19.05 -4.94
CA LEU A 45 1.99 20.26 -5.32
C LEU A 45 0.65 19.96 -6.00
N LYS A 46 0.58 18.92 -6.82
CA LYS A 46 -0.66 18.45 -7.47
C LYS A 46 -1.64 17.91 -6.41
N SER A 47 -1.15 17.11 -5.47
CA SER A 47 -1.93 16.59 -4.34
C SER A 47 -2.43 17.72 -3.43
N ALA A 48 -1.60 18.73 -3.14
CA ALA A 48 -1.99 19.89 -2.34
C ALA A 48 -3.12 20.69 -3.00
N GLY A 49 -3.08 20.88 -4.32
CA GLY A 49 -4.18 21.48 -5.08
C GLY A 49 -5.47 20.67 -5.06
N ASN A 50 -5.38 19.33 -5.07
CA ASN A 50 -6.54 18.45 -4.94
C ASN A 50 -7.14 18.52 -3.52
N LEU A 51 -6.30 18.46 -2.48
CA LEU A 51 -6.71 18.58 -1.09
C LEU A 51 -7.37 19.93 -0.82
N LYS A 52 -6.80 21.02 -1.33
CA LYS A 52 -7.39 22.35 -1.23
C LYS A 52 -8.79 22.41 -1.83
N ARG A 53 -8.98 21.86 -3.03
CA ARG A 53 -10.31 21.82 -3.67
C ARG A 53 -11.32 21.00 -2.87
N LYS A 54 -10.91 19.84 -2.33
CA LYS A 54 -11.77 19.02 -1.45
C LYS A 54 -12.16 19.78 -0.18
N GLU A 55 -11.20 20.43 0.48
CA GLU A 55 -11.43 21.20 1.70
C GLU A 55 -12.34 22.42 1.45
N GLN A 56 -12.13 23.13 0.33
CA GLN A 56 -13.01 24.22 -0.10
C GLN A 56 -14.43 23.73 -0.33
N MET A 57 -14.62 22.62 -1.04
CA MET A 57 -15.96 22.04 -1.26
C MET A 57 -16.64 21.66 0.05
N TYR A 58 -15.90 21.08 1.00
CA TYR A 58 -16.41 20.74 2.33
C TYR A 58 -16.84 21.99 3.11
N LEU A 59 -16.02 23.03 3.13
CA LEU A 59 -16.33 24.30 3.79
C LEU A 59 -17.56 24.98 3.16
N VAL A 60 -17.64 25.02 1.83
CA VAL A 60 -18.81 25.55 1.10
C VAL A 60 -20.07 24.77 1.50
N LYS A 61 -20.02 23.44 1.50
CA LYS A 61 -21.17 22.61 1.89
C LYS A 61 -21.62 22.89 3.32
N LYS A 62 -20.68 22.98 4.27
CA LYS A 62 -20.97 23.29 5.67
C LYS A 62 -21.59 24.69 5.84
N LEU A 63 -21.09 25.69 5.12
CA LEU A 63 -21.59 27.06 5.19
C LEU A 63 -22.93 27.24 4.46
N MET A 64 -23.23 26.41 3.45
CA MET A 64 -24.55 26.29 2.84
C MET A 64 -25.57 25.68 3.81
N GLU A 65 -25.18 24.62 4.53
CA GLU A 65 -26.01 24.01 5.60
C GLU A 65 -26.30 25.00 6.73
N GLU A 66 -25.36 25.90 7.05
CA GLU A 66 -25.54 26.99 8.01
C GLU A 66 -26.27 28.23 7.44
N GLN A 67 -26.77 28.22 6.20
CA GLN A 67 -27.40 29.35 5.48
C GLN A 67 -26.57 30.65 5.40
N LYS A 68 -25.25 30.58 5.56
CA LYS A 68 -24.35 31.76 5.61
C LYS A 68 -23.78 32.18 4.25
N THR A 69 -23.96 31.39 3.19
CA THR A 69 -23.36 31.65 1.86
C THR A 69 -24.32 31.32 0.72
N LYS A 70 -24.18 32.00 -0.42
CA LYS A 70 -24.92 31.70 -1.67
C LYS A 70 -24.05 30.86 -2.61
N GLU A 71 -24.68 30.08 -3.50
CA GLU A 71 -23.98 29.38 -4.59
C GLU A 71 -23.13 30.38 -5.41
N GLY A 72 -21.81 30.23 -5.35
CA GLY A 72 -20.86 31.04 -6.13
C GLY A 72 -19.87 31.88 -5.33
N ASP A 73 -19.96 31.94 -4.00
CA ASP A 73 -18.98 32.67 -3.18
C ASP A 73 -17.60 31.98 -3.22
N ILE A 74 -16.58 32.68 -3.72
CA ILE A 74 -15.18 32.21 -3.70
C ILE A 74 -14.66 32.35 -2.27
N ILE A 75 -14.74 31.26 -1.49
CA ILE A 75 -14.16 31.21 -0.15
C ILE A 75 -12.64 31.19 -0.28
N ARG A 76 -12.02 32.35 0.00
CA ARG A 76 -10.57 32.43 0.18
C ARG A 76 -10.22 31.78 1.50
N MET A 77 -9.32 30.80 1.44
CA MET A 77 -8.84 30.11 2.62
C MET A 77 -7.82 31.00 3.35
N PRO A 78 -7.82 31.02 4.69
CA PRO A 78 -6.77 31.69 5.47
C PRO A 78 -5.39 31.13 5.12
N ALA A 79 -4.35 31.97 5.20
CA ALA A 79 -2.98 31.58 4.89
C ALA A 79 -2.49 30.38 5.74
N GLU A 80 -2.86 30.34 7.01
CA GLU A 80 -2.51 29.24 7.94
C GLU A 80 -3.10 27.89 7.48
N MET A 81 -4.29 27.91 6.88
CA MET A 81 -4.94 26.72 6.36
C MET A 81 -4.34 26.28 5.02
N GLU A 82 -3.86 27.23 4.20
CA GLU A 82 -3.08 26.91 3.00
C GLU A 82 -1.77 26.20 3.35
N GLU A 83 -1.10 26.68 4.41
CA GLU A 83 0.12 26.07 4.95
C GLU A 83 -0.15 24.66 5.49
N SER A 84 -1.21 24.47 6.28
CA SER A 84 -1.57 23.15 6.82
C SER A 84 -1.94 22.14 5.72
N ILE A 85 -2.64 22.56 4.66
CA ILE A 85 -2.95 21.71 3.50
C ILE A 85 -1.67 21.28 2.77
N LEU A 86 -0.72 22.21 2.62
CA LEU A 86 0.55 21.90 1.97
C LEU A 86 1.35 20.88 2.78
N ILE A 87 1.45 21.08 4.09
CA ILE A 87 2.13 20.16 5.01
C ILE A 87 1.43 18.80 5.00
N ARG A 88 0.10 18.76 5.01
CA ARG A 88 -0.66 17.50 4.92
C ARG A 88 -0.37 16.76 3.62
N SER A 89 -0.30 17.47 2.50
CA SER A 89 0.08 16.88 1.21
C SER A 89 1.50 16.30 1.25
N LEU A 90 2.44 17.05 1.84
CA LEU A 90 3.81 16.60 2.03
C LEU A 90 3.89 15.35 2.90
N MET A 91 3.22 15.37 4.06
CA MET A 91 3.16 14.23 4.98
C MET A 91 2.60 12.99 4.30
N SER A 92 1.53 13.16 3.52
CA SER A 92 0.88 12.05 2.81
C SER A 92 1.75 11.39 1.72
N THR A 93 2.76 12.10 1.21
CA THR A 93 3.59 11.65 0.10
C THR A 93 4.99 11.22 0.54
N VAL A 94 5.55 11.86 1.57
CA VAL A 94 6.91 11.61 2.06
C VAL A 94 6.93 10.57 3.19
N VAL A 95 6.08 10.70 4.20
CA VAL A 95 6.10 9.82 5.39
C VAL A 95 5.94 8.34 5.05
N PRO A 96 5.10 7.93 4.08
CA PRO A 96 4.99 6.51 3.72
C PRO A 96 6.29 5.92 3.17
N LYS A 97 7.17 6.75 2.60
CA LYS A 97 8.46 6.33 2.05
C LYS A 97 9.51 6.12 3.14
N LEU A 98 9.41 6.85 4.26
CA LEU A 98 10.47 6.91 5.26
C LEU A 98 10.59 5.63 6.08
N VAL A 99 11.83 5.27 6.38
CA VAL A 99 12.18 4.30 7.42
C VAL A 99 11.89 4.90 8.80
N LEU A 100 11.67 4.05 9.80
CA LEU A 100 11.27 4.47 11.15
C LEU A 100 12.22 5.49 11.79
N ASN A 101 13.54 5.29 11.67
CA ASN A 101 14.53 6.23 12.22
C ASN A 101 14.46 7.61 11.54
N ASP A 102 14.39 7.62 10.20
CA ASP A 102 14.33 8.85 9.40
C ASP A 102 13.04 9.63 9.59
N LYS A 103 11.95 8.96 10.00
CA LYS A 103 10.69 9.62 10.35
C LYS A 103 10.89 10.65 11.47
N PHE A 104 11.64 10.31 12.52
CA PHE A 104 11.90 11.23 13.64
C PHE A 104 12.74 12.44 13.21
N LEU A 105 13.72 12.22 12.34
CA LEU A 105 14.51 13.32 11.75
C LEU A 105 13.64 14.21 10.88
N PHE A 106 12.77 13.61 10.06
CA PHE A 106 11.85 14.35 9.20
C PHE A 106 10.86 15.21 10.01
N ASP A 107 10.30 14.68 11.10
CA ASP A 107 9.41 15.45 11.98
C ASP A 107 10.13 16.67 12.57
N SER A 108 11.42 16.52 12.93
CA SER A 108 12.27 17.61 13.43
C SER A 108 12.57 18.67 12.34
N LEU A 109 12.85 18.22 11.11
CA LEU A 109 13.05 19.09 9.95
C LEU A 109 11.77 19.86 9.58
N LEU A 110 10.62 19.19 9.67
CA LEU A 110 9.32 19.77 9.41
C LEU A 110 9.01 20.87 10.41
N GLU A 111 9.24 20.65 11.71
CA GLU A 111 9.06 21.65 12.75
C GLU A 111 9.98 22.87 12.54
N SER A 112 11.22 22.64 12.08
CA SER A 112 12.15 23.73 11.74
C SER A 112 11.70 24.55 10.53
N ALA A 113 11.08 23.94 9.52
CA ALA A 113 10.63 24.63 8.31
C ALA A 113 9.25 25.30 8.48
N PHE A 114 8.39 24.68 9.30
CA PHE A 114 6.99 25.04 9.53
C PHE A 114 6.66 25.08 11.03
N PRO A 115 7.17 26.08 11.77
CA PRO A 115 6.96 26.18 13.21
C PRO A 115 5.48 26.45 13.54
N GLY A 116 4.93 25.70 14.50
CA GLY A 116 3.56 25.90 14.98
C GLY A 116 2.44 25.42 14.04
N ALA A 117 2.78 24.67 12.99
CA ALA A 117 1.78 24.11 12.09
C ALA A 117 0.96 23.01 12.78
N ASN A 118 -0.37 23.17 12.82
CA ASN A 118 -1.25 22.12 13.32
C ASN A 118 -1.42 21.04 12.24
N ILE A 119 -0.91 19.84 12.52
CA ILE A 119 -1.02 18.68 11.62
C ILE A 119 -2.31 17.92 11.97
N ASP A 120 -3.44 18.44 11.50
CA ASP A 120 -4.69 17.71 11.61
C ASP A 120 -4.68 16.54 10.61
N GLY A 121 -4.62 15.31 11.13
CA GLY A 121 -4.69 14.10 10.32
C GLY A 121 -6.05 13.95 9.62
N ILE A 122 -6.06 13.30 8.45
CA ILE A 122 -7.31 12.95 7.75
C ILE A 122 -8.12 12.02 8.65
N LYS A 123 -9.27 12.48 9.14
CA LYS A 123 -10.17 11.68 9.95
C LYS A 123 -11.07 10.83 9.06
N GLU A 124 -10.48 9.83 8.41
CA GLU A 124 -11.24 8.73 7.78
C GLU A 124 -11.57 7.67 8.85
N GLU A 125 -12.39 8.04 9.83
CA GLU A 125 -12.77 7.16 10.94
C GLU A 125 -13.63 5.97 10.46
N GLU A 126 -14.47 6.19 9.44
CA GLU A 126 -15.28 5.12 8.85
C GLU A 126 -14.41 4.03 8.22
N LEU A 127 -13.43 4.41 7.40
CA LEU A 127 -12.52 3.44 6.78
C LEU A 127 -11.72 2.68 7.85
N LYS A 128 -11.22 3.37 8.87
CA LYS A 128 -10.53 2.73 10.01
C LYS A 128 -11.42 1.70 10.70
N ALA A 129 -12.68 2.01 10.95
CA ALA A 129 -13.62 1.06 11.54
C ALA A 129 -13.81 -0.18 10.65
N ARG A 130 -14.00 0.00 9.34
CA ARG A 130 -14.15 -1.13 8.41
C ARG A 130 -12.90 -1.98 8.30
N ILE A 131 -11.71 -1.37 8.32
CA ILE A 131 -10.43 -2.10 8.35
C ILE A 131 -10.38 -3.01 9.57
N LEU A 132 -10.75 -2.49 10.75
CA LEU A 132 -10.75 -3.27 11.99
C LEU A 132 -11.76 -4.43 11.94
N ASP A 133 -12.95 -4.22 11.37
CA ASP A 133 -13.96 -5.26 11.22
C ASP A 133 -13.47 -6.39 10.29
N VAL A 134 -12.93 -6.03 9.12
CA VAL A 134 -12.40 -6.99 8.14
C VAL A 134 -11.21 -7.76 8.72
N ALA A 135 -10.33 -7.07 9.44
CA ALA A 135 -9.19 -7.71 10.09
C ALA A 135 -9.63 -8.74 11.13
N LYS A 136 -10.65 -8.44 11.95
CA LYS A 136 -11.23 -9.40 12.90
C LYS A 136 -11.81 -10.64 12.21
N GLU A 137 -12.53 -10.47 11.11
CA GLU A 137 -13.09 -11.59 10.34
C GLU A 137 -12.01 -12.52 9.77
N ARG A 138 -10.84 -11.96 9.45
CA ARG A 138 -9.66 -12.72 8.99
C ARG A 138 -8.73 -13.17 10.12
N PHE A 139 -9.16 -13.01 11.38
CA PHE A 139 -8.38 -13.33 12.58
C PHE A 139 -7.04 -12.59 12.67
N TYR A 140 -6.93 -11.40 12.08
CA TYR A 140 -5.75 -10.55 12.21
C TYR A 140 -5.84 -9.70 13.48
N ARG A 141 -4.74 -9.68 14.24
CA ARG A 141 -4.54 -8.68 15.28
C ARG A 141 -4.01 -7.41 14.61
N VAL A 142 -4.68 -6.29 14.82
CA VAL A 142 -4.29 -5.00 14.23
C VAL A 142 -3.58 -4.16 15.26
N ASP A 143 -2.30 -3.92 15.03
CA ASP A 143 -1.52 -2.93 15.77
C ASP A 143 -1.61 -1.56 15.10
N GLU A 144 -1.37 -0.50 15.86
CA GLU A 144 -1.50 0.88 15.38
C GLU A 144 -0.57 1.18 14.20
N GLN A 145 0.66 0.66 14.22
CA GLN A 145 1.63 0.84 13.14
C GLN A 145 1.11 0.26 11.82
N TRP A 146 0.56 -0.97 11.85
CA TRP A 146 0.01 -1.61 10.66
C TRP A 146 -1.22 -0.84 10.14
N LEU A 147 -2.10 -0.39 11.05
CA LEU A 147 -3.25 0.45 10.68
C LEU A 147 -2.82 1.76 10.00
N ILE A 148 -1.78 2.44 10.52
CA ILE A 148 -1.22 3.64 9.90
C ILE A 148 -0.74 3.33 8.48
N LYS A 149 -0.08 2.19 8.25
CA LYS A 149 0.37 1.77 6.92
C LYS A 149 -0.78 1.51 5.96
N LEU A 150 -1.88 0.91 6.40
CA LEU A 150 -3.09 0.75 5.57
C LEU A 150 -3.69 2.11 5.18
N MET A 151 -3.75 3.07 6.11
CA MET A 151 -4.23 4.42 5.82
C MET A 151 -3.30 5.18 4.85
N GLN A 152 -1.98 5.00 5.00
CA GLN A 152 -0.99 5.56 4.07
C GLN A 152 -1.14 4.95 2.67
N PHE A 153 -1.34 3.63 2.59
CA PHE A 153 -1.59 2.97 1.32
C PHE A 153 -2.89 3.47 0.66
N HIS A 154 -3.96 3.66 1.44
CA HIS A 154 -5.21 4.27 0.95
C HIS A 154 -4.99 5.69 0.41
N THR A 155 -4.18 6.49 1.09
CA THR A 155 -3.92 7.86 0.65
C THR A 155 -3.08 7.89 -0.63
N ILE A 156 -2.12 6.99 -0.77
CA ILE A 156 -1.23 6.93 -1.93
C ILE A 156 -1.97 6.47 -3.21
N GLN A 157 -2.91 5.52 -3.10
CA GLN A 157 -3.69 5.08 -4.28
C GLN A 157 -4.58 6.18 -4.87
N ASP A 158 -4.98 7.17 -4.07
CA ASP A 158 -5.78 8.29 -4.53
C ASP A 158 -4.94 9.31 -5.32
N ILE A 159 -3.63 9.32 -5.08
CA ILE A 159 -2.69 10.28 -5.67
C ILE A 159 -1.98 9.68 -6.89
N ASN A 160 -1.51 8.43 -6.79
CA ASN A 160 -0.62 7.80 -7.77
C ASN A 160 -1.27 6.60 -8.46
N TRP A 161 -0.92 6.40 -9.74
CA TRP A 161 -1.36 5.26 -10.55
C TRP A 161 -0.55 4.00 -10.26
N GLY A 162 0.76 4.18 -10.14
CA GLY A 162 1.72 3.17 -9.72
C GLY A 162 1.99 3.25 -8.23
N ILE A 163 1.98 2.12 -7.54
CA ILE A 163 2.23 2.04 -6.10
C ILE A 163 3.22 0.92 -5.83
N MET A 164 4.26 1.17 -5.06
CA MET A 164 5.23 0.19 -4.63
C MET A 164 5.06 -0.09 -3.14
N LEU A 165 4.73 -1.33 -2.79
CA LEU A 165 4.74 -1.86 -1.44
C LEU A 165 6.09 -2.54 -1.25
N VAL A 166 6.99 -1.87 -0.54
CA VAL A 166 8.37 -2.34 -0.35
C VAL A 166 8.59 -2.73 1.08
N GLY A 167 9.15 -3.90 1.29
CA GLY A 167 9.54 -4.37 2.61
C GLY A 167 9.81 -5.86 2.59
N PRO A 168 10.54 -6.38 3.58
CA PRO A 168 10.96 -7.79 3.63
C PRO A 168 9.78 -8.76 3.66
N SER A 169 10.07 -10.04 3.40
CA SER A 169 9.05 -11.08 3.40
C SER A 169 8.39 -11.20 4.78
N GLY A 170 7.07 -11.40 4.80
CA GLY A 170 6.31 -11.54 6.04
C GLY A 170 5.97 -10.24 6.78
N SER A 171 6.30 -9.06 6.23
CA SER A 171 5.91 -7.75 6.80
C SER A 171 4.43 -7.38 6.64
N GLY A 172 3.58 -8.32 6.18
CA GLY A 172 2.13 -8.13 6.09
C GLY A 172 1.63 -7.33 4.88
N LYS A 173 2.45 -7.16 3.84
CA LYS A 173 2.11 -6.43 2.59
C LYS A 173 0.87 -6.99 1.90
N SER A 174 0.87 -8.27 1.54
CA SER A 174 -0.24 -8.93 0.85
C SER A 174 -1.51 -8.92 1.70
N SER A 175 -1.39 -9.17 3.01
CA SER A 175 -2.51 -9.06 3.96
C SER A 175 -3.07 -7.64 4.05
N ALA A 176 -2.22 -6.61 4.06
CA ALA A 176 -2.63 -5.21 4.11
C ALA A 176 -3.41 -4.82 2.85
N ARG A 177 -2.94 -5.27 1.68
CA ARG A 177 -3.65 -5.08 0.40
C ARG A 177 -5.03 -5.72 0.44
N ASP A 178 -5.12 -6.97 0.82
CA ASP A 178 -6.38 -7.71 0.80
C ASP A 178 -7.40 -7.19 1.82
N VAL A 179 -6.93 -6.75 3.00
CA VAL A 179 -7.79 -6.12 4.01
C VAL A 179 -8.27 -4.76 3.53
N LEU A 180 -7.39 -3.94 2.96
CA LEU A 180 -7.78 -2.63 2.44
C LEU A 180 -8.81 -2.76 1.32
N MET A 181 -8.61 -3.71 0.40
CA MET A 181 -9.53 -3.99 -0.70
C MET A 181 -10.95 -4.27 -0.23
N GLU A 182 -11.09 -5.16 0.77
CA GLU A 182 -12.37 -5.54 1.33
C GLU A 182 -12.97 -4.41 2.19
N ALA A 183 -12.15 -3.68 2.93
CA ALA A 183 -12.59 -2.53 3.72
C ALA A 183 -13.15 -1.42 2.82
N MET A 184 -12.47 -1.11 1.71
CA MET A 184 -12.94 -0.13 0.73
C MET A 184 -14.27 -0.54 0.12
N ARG A 185 -14.40 -1.81 -0.29
CA ARG A 185 -15.67 -2.36 -0.82
C ARG A 185 -16.85 -2.12 0.13
N ARG A 186 -16.62 -2.17 1.45
CA ARG A 186 -17.67 -1.93 2.45
C ARG A 186 -18.02 -0.46 2.64
N VAL A 187 -17.10 0.45 2.32
CA VAL A 187 -17.29 1.90 2.42
C VAL A 187 -17.96 2.43 1.15
N ASP A 188 -17.38 2.16 -0.02
CA ASP A 188 -17.84 2.73 -1.29
C ASP A 188 -18.82 1.82 -2.05
N GLY A 189 -18.94 0.55 -1.67
CA GLY A 189 -19.77 -0.44 -2.36
C GLY A 189 -19.16 -0.93 -3.69
N ILE A 190 -17.95 -0.47 -4.05
CA ILE A 190 -17.30 -0.76 -5.32
C ILE A 190 -16.47 -2.03 -5.16
N LYS A 191 -16.82 -3.06 -5.95
CA LYS A 191 -16.03 -4.29 -5.98
C LYS A 191 -14.65 -3.99 -6.59
N THR A 192 -13.60 -4.42 -5.89
CA THR A 192 -12.24 -4.41 -6.43
C THR A 192 -11.89 -5.80 -6.98
N GLU A 193 -11.40 -5.86 -8.21
CA GLU A 193 -10.89 -7.06 -8.87
C GLU A 193 -9.35 -7.00 -8.92
N LYS A 194 -8.72 -8.10 -8.50
CA LYS A 194 -7.27 -8.21 -8.35
C LYS A 194 -6.73 -9.21 -9.36
N TYR A 195 -5.67 -8.81 -10.06
CA TYR A 195 -4.92 -9.64 -11.01
C TYR A 195 -3.48 -9.72 -10.51
N GLU A 196 -3.03 -10.90 -10.10
CA GLU A 196 -1.67 -11.12 -9.59
C GLU A 196 -0.80 -11.73 -10.69
N ILE A 197 0.36 -11.12 -10.91
CA ILE A 197 1.32 -11.53 -11.92
C ILE A 197 2.70 -11.59 -11.25
N ASP A 198 3.37 -12.73 -11.32
CA ASP A 198 4.81 -12.80 -11.01
C ASP A 198 5.57 -12.52 -12.32
N PRO A 199 6.23 -11.36 -12.45
CA PRO A 199 6.90 -10.96 -13.67
C PRO A 199 8.16 -11.78 -13.96
N LYS A 200 8.75 -12.46 -12.96
CA LYS A 200 9.92 -13.32 -13.14
C LYS A 200 9.57 -14.78 -13.42
N ALA A 201 8.33 -15.19 -13.16
CA ALA A 201 7.84 -16.51 -13.53
C ALA A 201 7.57 -16.66 -15.04
N ILE A 202 7.47 -15.55 -15.77
CA ILE A 202 7.17 -15.52 -17.20
C ILE A 202 8.19 -14.66 -17.96
N ASN A 203 8.39 -14.97 -19.24
CA ASN A 203 9.28 -14.17 -20.08
C ASN A 203 8.65 -12.81 -20.41
N LYS A 204 9.49 -11.81 -20.71
CA LYS A 204 9.06 -10.47 -21.14
C LYS A 204 8.04 -10.51 -22.30
N GLU A 205 8.25 -11.40 -23.26
CA GLU A 205 7.34 -11.61 -24.39
C GLU A 205 5.99 -12.20 -23.97
N GLN A 206 5.96 -13.07 -22.97
CA GLN A 206 4.71 -13.61 -22.44
C GLN A 206 3.99 -12.61 -21.53
N LEU A 207 4.73 -11.69 -20.91
CA LEU A 207 4.17 -10.62 -20.10
C LEU A 207 3.49 -9.55 -20.95
N TYR A 208 4.21 -8.99 -21.95
CA TYR A 208 3.71 -7.88 -22.77
C TYR A 208 3.13 -8.29 -24.12
N GLY A 209 3.51 -9.44 -24.65
CA GLY A 209 3.20 -9.85 -26.01
C GLY A 209 4.39 -9.75 -26.95
N ILE A 210 4.23 -10.36 -28.12
CA ILE A 210 5.22 -10.43 -29.18
C ILE A 210 4.59 -10.09 -30.53
N LEU A 211 5.33 -9.36 -31.36
CA LEU A 211 5.01 -9.18 -32.77
C LEU A 211 5.74 -10.27 -33.55
N ASP A 212 5.00 -11.18 -34.18
CA ASP A 212 5.61 -12.22 -35.01
C ASP A 212 6.28 -11.58 -36.23
N PRO A 213 7.60 -11.76 -36.43
CA PRO A 213 8.33 -11.12 -37.53
C PRO A 213 7.93 -11.67 -38.91
N THR A 214 7.31 -12.86 -38.97
CA THR A 214 6.91 -13.53 -40.22
C THR A 214 5.48 -13.20 -40.62
N THR A 215 4.52 -13.26 -39.68
CA THR A 215 3.11 -12.99 -39.97
C THR A 215 2.74 -11.51 -39.78
N LEU A 216 3.59 -10.75 -39.07
CA LEU A 216 3.29 -9.38 -38.61
C LEU A 216 2.04 -9.30 -37.73
N GLU A 217 1.61 -10.43 -37.15
CA GLU A 217 0.50 -10.49 -36.22
C GLU A 217 0.99 -10.25 -34.78
N TRP A 218 0.20 -9.48 -34.03
CA TRP A 218 0.47 -9.19 -32.63
C TRP A 218 -0.22 -10.23 -31.75
N THR A 219 0.55 -10.88 -30.87
CA THR A 219 0.01 -11.75 -29.82
C THR A 219 0.15 -11.06 -28.47
N ASP A 220 -0.96 -10.87 -27.77
CA ASP A 220 -0.96 -10.26 -26.44
C ASP A 220 -0.32 -11.15 -25.38
N GLY A 221 0.37 -10.53 -24.43
CA GLY A 221 0.86 -11.17 -23.21
C GLY A 221 -0.17 -11.11 -22.08
N VAL A 222 0.15 -11.72 -20.94
CA VAL A 222 -0.72 -11.77 -19.76
C VAL A 222 -1.12 -10.36 -19.28
N PHE A 223 -0.18 -9.42 -19.24
CA PHE A 223 -0.45 -8.06 -18.80
C PHE A 223 -1.27 -7.29 -19.83
N THR A 224 -0.93 -7.36 -21.12
CA THR A 224 -1.67 -6.62 -22.16
C THR A 224 -3.06 -7.18 -22.40
N ALA A 225 -3.23 -8.50 -22.33
CA ALA A 225 -4.55 -9.13 -22.39
C ALA A 225 -5.44 -8.70 -21.21
N THR A 226 -4.88 -8.67 -19.99
CA THR A 226 -5.59 -8.19 -18.80
C THR A 226 -5.97 -6.72 -18.93
N LEU A 227 -5.04 -5.89 -19.43
CA LEU A 227 -5.28 -4.46 -19.64
C LEU A 227 -6.36 -4.24 -20.71
N ARG A 228 -6.31 -4.97 -21.84
CA ARG A 228 -7.29 -4.89 -22.92
C ARG A 228 -8.69 -5.30 -22.43
N MET A 229 -8.79 -6.38 -21.65
CA MET A 229 -10.05 -6.81 -21.03
C MET A 229 -10.68 -5.71 -20.16
N ILE A 230 -9.86 -5.00 -19.37
CA ILE A 230 -10.33 -3.89 -18.52
C ILE A 230 -10.79 -2.69 -19.38
N ILE A 231 -10.07 -2.38 -20.46
CA ILE A 231 -10.38 -1.26 -21.37
C ILE A 231 -11.65 -1.54 -22.18
N ASP A 232 -11.80 -2.76 -22.70
CA ASP A 232 -12.91 -3.15 -23.57
C ASP A 232 -14.26 -3.12 -22.84
N ASN A 233 -14.24 -3.19 -21.51
CA ASN A 233 -15.40 -2.99 -20.63
C ASN A 233 -16.62 -3.88 -21.00
N GLN A 234 -16.38 -5.11 -21.43
CA GLN A 234 -17.43 -6.01 -21.93
C GLN A 234 -18.42 -6.46 -20.84
N HIS A 235 -17.98 -6.51 -19.57
CA HIS A 235 -18.77 -6.95 -18.40
C HIS A 235 -19.02 -5.83 -17.38
N GLY A 236 -18.85 -4.56 -17.77
CA GLY A 236 -19.02 -3.43 -16.85
C GLY A 236 -17.84 -3.23 -15.90
N GLU A 237 -16.64 -3.59 -16.34
CA GLU A 237 -15.34 -3.37 -15.70
C GLU A 237 -15.17 -1.90 -15.24
N ASN A 238 -15.73 -0.92 -15.96
CA ASN A 238 -15.71 0.50 -15.60
C ASN A 238 -16.38 0.83 -14.25
N ASN A 239 -17.33 0.01 -13.81
CA ASN A 239 -18.00 0.20 -12.52
C ASN A 239 -17.24 -0.45 -11.35
N LYS A 240 -16.14 -1.15 -11.63
CA LYS A 240 -15.32 -1.84 -10.65
C LYS A 240 -13.96 -1.17 -10.53
N ARG A 241 -13.28 -1.39 -9.41
CA ARG A 241 -11.89 -1.00 -9.21
C ARG A 241 -10.99 -2.15 -9.64
N HIS A 242 -9.93 -1.89 -10.41
CA HIS A 242 -9.01 -2.92 -10.88
C HIS A 242 -7.62 -2.71 -10.33
N TRP A 243 -7.05 -3.74 -9.72
CA TRP A 243 -5.69 -3.75 -9.22
C TRP A 243 -4.89 -4.83 -9.94
N ILE A 244 -3.91 -4.41 -10.74
CA ILE A 244 -2.90 -5.31 -11.29
C ILE A 244 -1.72 -5.29 -10.34
N VAL A 245 -1.40 -6.43 -9.75
CA VAL A 245 -0.31 -6.57 -8.78
C VAL A 245 0.82 -7.38 -9.39
N PHE A 246 2.00 -6.79 -9.45
CA PHE A 246 3.24 -7.48 -9.70
C PHE A 246 3.83 -7.94 -8.37
N ASP A 247 3.76 -9.24 -8.09
CA ASP A 247 4.34 -9.86 -6.88
C ASP A 247 5.67 -10.52 -7.24
N GLY A 248 6.76 -9.80 -7.02
CA GLY A 248 8.09 -10.23 -7.43
C GLY A 248 9.09 -9.08 -7.47
N ASP A 249 10.35 -9.41 -7.73
CA ASP A 249 11.41 -8.42 -7.81
C ASP A 249 11.19 -7.47 -9.00
N VAL A 250 11.42 -6.18 -8.76
CA VAL A 250 11.41 -5.16 -9.80
C VAL A 250 12.79 -5.10 -10.46
N ASP A 251 12.86 -5.51 -11.72
CA ASP A 251 14.07 -5.39 -12.54
C ASP A 251 13.88 -4.37 -13.68
N PRO A 252 14.97 -3.84 -14.27
CA PRO A 252 14.87 -2.89 -15.37
C PRO A 252 14.32 -3.52 -16.65
N GLU A 253 14.51 -4.83 -16.85
CA GLU A 253 14.23 -5.50 -18.12
C GLU A 253 12.75 -5.46 -18.47
N TRP A 254 11.87 -5.75 -17.50
CA TRP A 254 10.43 -5.66 -17.69
C TRP A 254 9.87 -4.30 -17.22
N ALA A 255 10.37 -3.72 -16.12
CA ALA A 255 9.76 -2.53 -15.54
C ALA A 255 9.94 -1.26 -16.39
N GLU A 256 10.94 -1.19 -17.27
CA GLU A 256 11.14 -0.02 -18.13
C GLU A 256 9.97 0.21 -19.10
N ASN A 257 9.35 -0.85 -19.60
CA ASN A 257 8.20 -0.75 -20.50
C ASN A 257 6.99 -0.08 -19.82
N LEU A 258 6.89 -0.18 -18.49
CA LEU A 258 5.81 0.44 -17.70
C LEU A 258 6.06 1.92 -17.41
N ASN A 259 7.26 2.45 -17.66
CA ASN A 259 7.56 3.85 -17.34
C ASN A 259 6.64 4.85 -18.05
N SER A 260 6.20 4.54 -19.27
CA SER A 260 5.24 5.36 -20.03
C SER A 260 3.83 5.32 -19.42
N VAL A 261 3.47 4.18 -18.83
CA VAL A 261 2.19 3.90 -18.17
C VAL A 261 2.11 4.55 -16.79
N LEU A 262 3.21 4.52 -16.05
CA LEU A 262 3.32 5.01 -14.67
C LEU A 262 3.48 6.54 -14.59
N ASP A 263 3.79 7.21 -15.72
CA ASP A 263 3.89 8.66 -15.81
C ASP A 263 2.50 9.33 -15.99
N ASP A 264 2.46 10.67 -16.01
CA ASP A 264 1.23 11.45 -16.27
C ASP A 264 0.57 11.10 -17.63
N ASN A 265 1.29 10.43 -18.54
CA ASN A 265 0.79 10.02 -19.85
C ASN A 265 -0.30 8.95 -19.75
N LYS A 266 -0.24 8.03 -18.79
CA LYS A 266 -1.18 6.90 -18.64
C LYS A 266 -1.36 6.04 -19.91
N MET A 267 -0.33 5.94 -20.76
CA MET A 267 -0.41 5.21 -22.04
C MET A 267 0.66 4.13 -22.10
N LEU A 268 0.25 2.88 -22.37
CA LEU A 268 1.16 1.81 -22.75
C LEU A 268 1.34 1.86 -24.26
N THR A 269 2.58 1.99 -24.73
CA THR A 269 2.91 1.90 -26.16
C THR A 269 3.52 0.54 -26.44
N LEU A 270 2.84 -0.26 -27.25
CA LEU A 270 3.29 -1.59 -27.64
C LEU A 270 4.22 -1.52 -28.86
N PRO A 271 5.12 -2.51 -29.07
CA PRO A 271 6.01 -2.56 -30.22
C PRO A 271 5.30 -2.51 -31.59
N ASN A 272 4.05 -2.99 -31.67
CA ASN A 272 3.22 -2.91 -32.87
C ASN A 272 2.70 -1.47 -33.17
N GLY A 273 2.98 -0.49 -32.30
CA GLY A 273 2.52 0.89 -32.40
C GLY A 273 1.15 1.16 -31.76
N GLU A 274 0.47 0.13 -31.26
CA GLU A 274 -0.78 0.27 -30.53
C GLU A 274 -0.55 1.00 -29.20
N ARG A 275 -1.50 1.88 -28.86
CA ARG A 275 -1.45 2.69 -27.65
C ARG A 275 -2.67 2.40 -26.79
N LEU A 276 -2.45 1.76 -25.66
CA LEU A 276 -3.49 1.43 -24.69
C LEU A 276 -3.50 2.45 -23.56
N SER A 277 -4.61 3.17 -23.40
CA SER A 277 -4.80 4.12 -22.29
C SER A 277 -5.25 3.40 -21.03
N LEU A 278 -4.63 3.71 -19.88
CA LEU A 278 -5.17 3.28 -18.59
C LEU A 278 -6.48 4.02 -18.29
N THR A 279 -7.44 3.28 -17.75
CA THR A 279 -8.69 3.82 -17.20
C THR A 279 -8.49 4.35 -15.78
N ASP A 280 -9.32 5.31 -15.35
CA ASP A 280 -9.15 5.96 -14.05
C ASP A 280 -9.41 5.04 -12.83
N ASN A 281 -10.08 3.90 -13.05
CA ASN A 281 -10.38 2.88 -12.05
C ASN A 281 -9.28 1.80 -11.90
N LEU A 282 -8.20 1.87 -12.69
CA LEU A 282 -7.09 0.93 -12.66
C LEU A 282 -5.92 1.46 -11.83
N ARG A 283 -5.31 0.60 -11.02
CA ARG A 283 -4.05 0.84 -10.32
C ARG A 283 -3.08 -0.30 -10.55
N ILE A 284 -1.79 0.04 -10.64
CA ILE A 284 -0.70 -0.93 -10.77
C ILE A 284 0.07 -0.93 -9.45
N ILE A 285 0.14 -2.08 -8.80
CA ILE A 285 0.80 -2.28 -7.51
C ILE A 285 2.01 -3.18 -7.72
N PHE A 286 3.14 -2.81 -7.14
CA PHE A 286 4.35 -3.62 -7.11
C PHE A 286 4.58 -4.05 -5.68
N GLU A 287 4.52 -5.36 -5.42
CA GLU A 287 4.88 -5.96 -4.15
C GLU A 287 6.28 -6.56 -4.29
N THR A 288 7.27 -5.95 -3.62
CA THR A 288 8.68 -6.35 -3.75
C THR A 288 9.40 -6.33 -2.41
N PRO A 289 10.35 -7.26 -2.15
CA PRO A 289 11.15 -7.24 -0.94
C PRO A 289 12.08 -6.03 -0.85
N ASN A 290 12.71 -5.66 -1.96
CA ASN A 290 13.66 -4.55 -2.05
C ASN A 290 13.66 -3.92 -3.46
N LEU A 291 14.39 -2.81 -3.62
CA LEU A 291 14.48 -2.06 -4.88
C LEU A 291 15.91 -1.93 -5.38
N ASN A 292 16.80 -2.87 -5.04
CA ASN A 292 18.23 -2.74 -5.35
C ASN A 292 18.52 -2.80 -6.86
N ALA A 293 17.72 -3.56 -7.61
CA ALA A 293 17.83 -3.66 -9.06
C ALA A 293 16.97 -2.64 -9.81
N ALA A 294 16.10 -1.90 -9.12
CA ALA A 294 15.16 -1.00 -9.77
C ALA A 294 15.85 0.31 -10.19
N THR A 295 15.48 0.83 -11.36
CA THR A 295 16.00 2.13 -11.80
C THR A 295 15.32 3.28 -11.01
N PRO A 296 16.04 4.37 -10.71
CA PRO A 296 15.42 5.57 -10.11
C PRO A 296 14.28 6.15 -10.95
N ALA A 297 14.30 5.91 -12.26
CA ALA A 297 13.24 6.32 -13.18
C ALA A 297 11.92 5.58 -12.93
N THR A 298 11.96 4.29 -12.55
CA THR A 298 10.77 3.52 -12.19
C THR A 298 10.26 3.91 -10.80
N VAL A 299 11.16 4.07 -9.84
CA VAL A 299 10.82 4.45 -8.45
C VAL A 299 10.18 5.84 -8.38
N SER A 300 10.74 6.83 -9.09
CA SER A 300 10.24 8.22 -9.08
C SER A 300 8.82 8.41 -9.65
N ARG A 301 8.30 7.42 -10.38
CA ARG A 301 6.95 7.45 -10.98
C ARG A 301 5.88 6.78 -10.11
N CYS A 302 6.29 6.07 -9.06
CA CYS A 302 5.36 5.35 -8.19
C CYS A 302 5.25 6.01 -6.82
N GLY A 303 4.06 5.91 -6.22
CA GLY A 303 3.90 6.13 -4.79
C GLY A 303 4.57 4.99 -4.03
N MET A 304 5.20 5.29 -2.89
CA MET A 304 6.00 4.32 -2.14
C MET A 304 5.41 4.14 -0.74
N VAL A 305 5.18 2.89 -0.33
CA VAL A 305 4.80 2.54 1.04
C VAL A 305 5.83 1.54 1.57
N TRP A 306 6.63 1.99 2.53
CA TRP A 306 7.60 1.17 3.24
C TRP A 306 6.94 0.37 4.36
N PHE A 307 7.07 -0.95 4.32
CA PHE A 307 6.67 -1.88 5.38
C PHE A 307 7.93 -2.36 6.10
N SER A 308 8.13 -1.89 7.33
CA SER A 308 9.23 -2.39 8.19
C SER A 308 8.93 -3.81 8.67
N GLU A 309 9.98 -4.51 9.12
CA GLU A 309 9.85 -5.82 9.78
C GLU A 309 8.98 -5.74 11.04
N GLU A 310 9.13 -4.64 11.78
CA GLU A 310 8.37 -4.35 13.00
C GLU A 310 6.87 -4.12 12.76
N CYS A 311 6.42 -3.93 11.51
CA CYS A 311 4.99 -3.76 11.22
C CYS A 311 4.16 -4.99 11.59
N VAL A 312 4.76 -6.18 11.56
CA VAL A 312 4.11 -7.44 11.93
C VAL A 312 4.93 -8.10 13.01
N THR A 313 4.44 -8.00 14.24
CA THR A 313 5.14 -8.55 15.40
C THR A 313 4.89 -10.05 15.54
N LEU A 314 5.84 -10.76 16.15
CA LEU A 314 5.73 -12.18 16.46
C LEU A 314 4.40 -12.55 17.15
N PRO A 315 3.91 -11.80 18.17
CA PRO A 315 2.63 -12.09 18.81
C PRO A 315 1.43 -11.99 17.85
N MET A 316 1.45 -11.08 16.87
CA MET A 316 0.38 -10.96 15.87
C MET A 316 0.31 -12.22 15.00
N LEU A 317 1.47 -12.73 14.56
CA LEU A 317 1.55 -13.95 13.75
C LEU A 317 1.06 -15.17 14.53
N PHE A 318 1.50 -15.33 15.78
CA PHE A 318 1.05 -16.42 16.64
C PHE A 318 -0.46 -16.37 16.90
N PHE A 319 -0.99 -15.18 17.19
CA PHE A 319 -2.41 -14.99 17.44
C PHE A 319 -3.24 -15.42 16.22
N ASN A 320 -2.86 -14.95 15.03
CA ASN A 320 -3.56 -15.31 13.80
C ASN A 320 -3.54 -16.82 13.53
N GLN A 321 -2.37 -17.46 13.68
CA GLN A 321 -2.25 -18.90 13.42
C GLN A 321 -3.06 -19.73 14.42
N LEU A 322 -3.08 -19.35 15.71
CA LEU A 322 -3.89 -20.04 16.72
C LEU A 322 -5.40 -19.87 16.50
N GLU A 323 -5.86 -18.65 16.23
CA GLU A 323 -7.28 -18.43 15.92
C GLU A 323 -7.70 -19.11 14.61
N THR A 324 -6.79 -19.18 13.62
CA THR A 324 -7.04 -19.94 12.39
C THR A 324 -7.16 -21.44 12.68
N LEU A 325 -6.28 -22.00 13.53
CA LEU A 325 -6.38 -23.39 13.99
C LEU A 325 -7.70 -23.65 14.72
N ARG A 326 -8.13 -22.71 15.56
CA ARG A 326 -9.39 -22.79 16.30
C ARG A 326 -10.60 -22.76 15.37
N ALA A 327 -10.61 -21.86 14.38
CA ALA A 327 -11.74 -21.67 13.48
C ALA A 327 -11.84 -22.75 12.40
N LYS A 328 -10.70 -23.36 12.00
CA LYS A 328 -10.63 -24.40 10.97
C LYS A 328 -9.84 -25.61 11.48
N PRO A 329 -10.39 -26.45 12.36
CA PRO A 329 -9.81 -27.75 12.67
C PRO A 329 -10.00 -28.63 11.42
N SER A 330 -8.98 -28.65 10.54
CA SER A 330 -8.82 -29.56 9.39
C SER A 330 -10.10 -30.12 8.75
N MET A 331 -10.50 -29.55 7.61
CA MET A 331 -11.37 -30.21 6.62
C MET A 331 -10.70 -31.49 6.10
N THR A 332 -11.04 -32.65 6.69
CA THR A 332 -11.16 -33.94 6.00
C THR A 332 -12.11 -34.86 6.78
N SER A 333 -13.28 -35.11 6.19
CA SER A 333 -14.02 -36.37 6.17
C SER A 333 -14.25 -37.13 7.48
N GLY A 334 -15.15 -36.64 8.34
CA GLY A 334 -15.67 -37.42 9.46
C GLY A 334 -16.55 -36.56 10.33
N GLY A 335 -17.87 -36.76 10.26
CA GLY A 335 -18.83 -35.98 11.02
C GLY A 335 -18.61 -36.11 12.52
N GLY A 336 -18.06 -35.06 13.13
CA GLY A 336 -17.93 -34.93 14.56
C GLY A 336 -17.51 -33.51 14.92
N GLU A 337 -18.47 -32.64 15.23
CA GLU A 337 -18.17 -31.39 15.91
C GLU A 337 -17.52 -31.72 17.26
N ILE A 338 -16.19 -31.54 17.37
CA ILE A 338 -15.52 -31.61 18.66
C ILE A 338 -15.80 -30.30 19.41
N SER A 339 -17.03 -30.17 19.91
CA SER A 339 -17.42 -29.15 20.87
C SER A 339 -16.92 -29.56 22.25
N ARG A 340 -15.63 -29.33 22.52
CA ARG A 340 -15.14 -29.23 23.91
C ARG A 340 -14.79 -27.76 24.20
N PRO A 341 -15.32 -27.17 25.29
CA PRO A 341 -14.90 -25.83 25.71
C PRO A 341 -13.51 -25.98 26.32
N LEU A 342 -12.46 -25.82 25.52
CA LEU A 342 -11.10 -25.76 26.04
C LEU A 342 -10.89 -24.39 26.70
N ASN A 343 -10.75 -24.38 28.03
CA ASN A 343 -10.50 -23.20 28.85
C ASN A 343 -9.34 -22.34 28.29
N ASP A 344 -9.60 -21.04 28.17
CA ASP A 344 -8.67 -19.92 27.92
C ASP A 344 -7.48 -20.21 26.98
N TRP A 345 -7.76 -20.40 25.68
CA TRP A 345 -6.74 -20.40 24.62
C TRP A 345 -5.83 -19.16 24.62
N GLN A 346 -6.30 -18.04 25.17
CA GLN A 346 -5.50 -16.84 25.34
C GLN A 346 -4.38 -17.01 26.39
N LYS A 347 -4.61 -17.84 27.43
CA LYS A 347 -3.54 -18.25 28.35
C LYS A 347 -2.54 -19.17 27.65
N VAL A 348 -3.02 -20.12 26.84
CA VAL A 348 -2.14 -20.98 26.02
C VAL A 348 -1.31 -20.15 25.04
N HIS A 349 -1.93 -19.18 24.35
CA HIS A 349 -1.25 -18.24 23.46
C HIS A 349 -0.15 -17.49 24.20
N ASN A 350 -0.48 -16.84 25.32
CA ASN A 350 0.49 -16.07 26.09
C ASN A 350 1.63 -16.97 26.59
N THR A 351 1.34 -18.15 27.14
CA THR A 351 2.39 -19.09 27.62
C THR A 351 3.28 -19.59 26.49
N VAL A 352 2.72 -19.91 25.32
CA VAL A 352 3.49 -20.37 24.16
C VAL A 352 4.35 -19.25 23.58
N VAL A 353 3.80 -18.03 23.48
CA VAL A 353 4.56 -16.84 23.06
C VAL A 353 5.68 -16.56 24.05
N ASP A 354 5.42 -16.58 25.36
CA ASP A 354 6.43 -16.35 26.40
C ASP A 354 7.55 -17.41 26.36
N TYR A 355 7.22 -18.65 26.02
CA TYR A 355 8.21 -19.74 25.90
C TYR A 355 9.03 -19.65 24.61
N LEU A 356 8.40 -19.29 23.47
CA LEU A 356 9.06 -19.28 22.16
C LEU A 356 9.81 -17.98 21.86
N THR A 357 9.37 -16.84 22.41
CA THR A 357 10.06 -15.54 22.23
C THR A 357 11.55 -15.60 22.57
N PRO A 358 12.00 -16.15 23.72
CA PRO A 358 13.43 -16.24 24.02
C PRO A 358 14.17 -17.24 23.11
N ILE A 359 13.49 -18.24 22.55
CA ILE A 359 14.10 -19.22 21.64
C ILE A 359 14.43 -18.58 20.29
N PHE A 360 13.54 -17.72 19.78
CA PHE A 360 13.76 -17.01 18.53
C PHE A 360 14.81 -15.89 18.61
N GLN A 361 15.16 -15.45 19.83
CA GLN A 361 16.24 -14.50 20.07
C GLN A 361 17.64 -15.14 20.11
N THR A 362 17.74 -16.48 20.05
CA THR A 362 19.04 -17.15 20.03
C THR A 362 19.68 -17.08 18.65
N GLU A 363 20.79 -16.35 18.54
CA GLU A 363 21.64 -16.29 17.35
C GLU A 363 22.39 -17.62 17.18
N ASN A 364 21.69 -18.64 16.67
CA ASN A 364 22.34 -19.86 16.21
C ASN A 364 22.74 -19.69 14.75
N GLU A 365 23.94 -20.16 14.38
CA GLU A 365 24.33 -20.24 12.98
C GLU A 365 23.47 -21.30 12.28
N HIS A 366 22.76 -20.86 11.23
CA HIS A 366 21.95 -21.71 10.39
C HIS A 366 22.51 -21.72 8.96
N VAL A 367 22.33 -22.84 8.25
CA VAL A 367 22.75 -22.95 6.83
C VAL A 367 21.97 -21.99 5.94
N MET A 368 20.70 -21.74 6.26
CA MET A 368 19.83 -20.78 5.59
C MET A 368 19.63 -19.55 6.48
N GLU A 369 19.47 -18.37 5.88
CA GLU A 369 19.09 -17.16 6.60
C GLU A 369 17.81 -17.40 7.42
N PHE A 370 17.92 -17.11 8.71
CA PHE A 370 16.84 -17.32 9.66
C PHE A 370 15.86 -16.16 9.60
N THR A 371 14.58 -16.48 9.49
CA THR A 371 13.49 -15.50 9.57
C THR A 371 12.43 -16.06 10.51
N GLU A 372 11.97 -15.25 11.47
CA GLU A 372 10.97 -15.64 12.46
C GLU A 372 9.70 -16.21 11.81
N THR A 373 9.26 -15.59 10.72
CA THR A 373 8.09 -16.01 9.94
C THR A 373 8.24 -17.45 9.44
N ARG A 374 9.34 -17.81 8.78
CA ARG A 374 9.60 -19.18 8.30
C ARG A 374 9.55 -20.21 9.43
N ALA A 375 10.12 -19.87 10.59
CA ALA A 375 10.15 -20.75 11.74
C ALA A 375 8.74 -20.97 12.31
N ILE A 376 7.95 -19.90 12.46
CA ILE A 376 6.55 -19.97 12.89
C ILE A 376 5.71 -20.82 11.92
N TRP A 377 5.80 -20.55 10.62
CA TRP A 377 5.05 -21.30 9.60
C TRP A 377 5.38 -22.80 9.65
N SER A 378 6.65 -23.14 9.83
CA SER A 378 7.10 -24.52 9.99
C SER A 378 6.54 -25.15 11.26
N LEU A 379 6.62 -24.46 12.41
CA LEU A 379 6.09 -24.91 13.69
C LEU A 379 4.58 -25.18 13.60
N PHE A 380 3.80 -24.25 13.06
CA PHE A 380 2.35 -24.42 12.93
C PHE A 380 1.97 -25.50 11.92
N SER A 381 2.78 -25.71 10.88
CA SER A 381 2.60 -26.85 9.98
C SER A 381 2.79 -28.19 10.72
N GLN A 382 3.81 -28.30 11.57
CA GLN A 382 4.04 -29.49 12.39
C GLN A 382 2.93 -29.69 13.43
N LEU A 383 2.46 -28.62 14.08
CA LEU A 383 1.33 -28.69 15.01
C LEU A 383 0.05 -29.18 14.32
N ARG A 384 -0.25 -28.70 13.10
CA ARG A 384 -1.37 -29.21 12.29
C ARG A 384 -1.24 -30.70 12.00
N GLY A 385 -0.05 -31.14 11.58
CA GLY A 385 0.24 -32.55 11.35
C GLY A 385 0.08 -33.41 12.61
N GLY A 386 0.58 -32.94 13.74
CA GLY A 386 0.43 -33.61 15.04
C GLY A 386 -1.03 -33.75 15.48
N ILE A 387 -1.83 -32.69 15.36
CA ILE A 387 -3.27 -32.73 15.64
C ILE A 387 -3.96 -33.75 14.74
N LYS A 388 -3.63 -33.77 13.44
CA LYS A 388 -4.19 -34.73 12.49
C LYS A 388 -3.89 -36.17 12.89
N ASN A 389 -2.64 -36.48 13.25
CA ASN A 389 -2.24 -37.83 13.66
C ASN A 389 -2.95 -38.27 14.96
N ILE A 390 -3.17 -37.34 15.90
CA ILE A 390 -3.92 -37.63 17.13
C ILE A 390 -5.39 -37.92 16.81
N LEU A 391 -5.99 -37.22 15.85
CA LEU A 391 -7.35 -37.49 15.42
C LEU A 391 -7.46 -38.86 14.73
N GLU A 392 -6.56 -39.17 13.79
CA GLU A 392 -6.49 -40.47 13.11
C GLU A 392 -6.23 -41.64 14.06
N TYR A 393 -5.50 -41.43 15.17
CA TYR A 393 -5.28 -42.47 16.18
C TYR A 393 -6.50 -42.72 17.08
N ASN A 394 -7.39 -41.74 17.21
CA ASN A 394 -8.58 -41.82 18.06
C ASN A 394 -9.84 -42.26 17.30
N GLU A 395 -9.80 -42.32 15.96
CA GLU A 395 -10.76 -43.04 15.11
C GLU A 395 -10.42 -44.54 15.04
#